data_AF-A0A853MC09-F1
#
_entry.id   AF-A0A853MC09-F1
#
_cell.length_a   1.000
_cell.length_b   1.000
_cell.length_c   1.000
_cell.angle_alpha   90.00
_cell.angle_beta   90.00
_cell.angle_gamma   90.00
#
_symmetry.space_group_name_H-M   'P 1'
#
loop_
_entity.id
_entity.type
_entity.pdbx_description
1 polymer ?
#
loop_
_entity_poly.entity_id
_entity_poly.type
_entity_poly.pdbx_seq_one_letter_code
_entity_poly.pdbx_strand_id
1 'polypeptide(L)'
;MVRQIPSKTQLRVIESNISQGVETPKIVYPESDNKPMADNTRQFTWIVKIKENLEILFKYNADVFVAGDLFWYPVEGSNKIKLAPDTMVVFGRPKGHRGSYRQWEENNIPPQVVFEILSPGNNNTEMDRKKLFYLEHGVEEYYVYDPDKISLEVSIRENNSFKEIENFTTWTSPRLKIRFDMSQDELVIYYPDGSKFLSPVELSNYAERERFLKEQETQRAEREKLLKEQETQRAERERLLKEQETQRAERERLLKEQETQRAERERLLKEQETQRAERERLLKEQETQRAEQETQRAEQERFLKEQETQRAERERLLKEQEQIKYQTLLSQLKAKGIDITALE
;
A
#
# COMPACT_ATOMS: atom_id res chain seq x y z
N MET A 1 131.85 25.16 -0.47
CA MET A 1 130.40 24.99 -0.30
C MET A 1 129.76 24.97 -1.68
N VAL A 2 129.46 23.78 -2.18
CA VAL A 2 128.82 23.56 -3.48
C VAL A 2 127.30 23.61 -3.26
N ARG A 3 126.61 24.58 -3.87
CA ARG A 3 125.14 24.62 -3.89
C ARG A 3 124.67 24.08 -5.24
N GLN A 4 124.11 22.87 -5.22
CA GLN A 4 123.40 22.24 -6.33
C GLN A 4 122.03 22.89 -6.51
N ILE A 5 121.65 23.10 -7.77
CA ILE A 5 120.27 23.30 -8.22
C ILE A 5 119.81 21.99 -8.87
N PRO A 6 118.62 21.50 -8.53
CA PRO A 6 117.67 21.02 -9.55
C PRO A 6 116.23 21.43 -9.19
N SER A 7 115.17 21.24 -9.96
CA SER A 7 114.88 21.04 -11.39
C SER A 7 113.34 21.20 -11.48
N LYS A 8 112.83 21.65 -12.63
CA LYS A 8 111.42 21.92 -12.93
C LYS A 8 110.47 20.78 -12.53
N THR A 9 109.37 21.12 -11.85
CA THR A 9 108.24 20.23 -11.60
C THR A 9 107.16 20.42 -12.65
N GLN A 10 106.72 19.27 -13.15
CA GLN A 10 105.77 19.01 -14.23
C GLN A 10 104.32 19.19 -13.73
N LEU A 11 103.49 19.90 -14.50
CA LEU A 11 102.06 20.07 -14.26
C LEU A 11 101.34 18.71 -14.32
N ARG A 12 100.76 18.28 -13.19
CA ARG A 12 99.80 17.17 -13.13
C ARG A 12 98.38 17.71 -13.29
N VAL A 13 97.66 17.16 -14.26
CA VAL A 13 96.21 17.28 -14.43
C VAL A 13 95.54 16.66 -13.20
N ILE A 14 94.66 17.43 -12.55
CA ILE A 14 93.86 16.97 -11.42
C ILE A 14 92.61 16.31 -12.00
N GLU A 15 92.50 14.99 -11.84
CA GLU A 15 91.27 14.24 -12.10
C GLU A 15 90.20 14.63 -11.06
N SER A 16 89.01 14.93 -11.55
CA SER A 16 87.83 15.29 -10.77
C SER A 16 87.33 14.09 -9.96
N ASN A 17 87.48 14.15 -8.64
CA ASN A 17 86.81 13.24 -7.71
C ASN A 17 85.29 13.44 -7.80
N ILE A 18 84.60 12.45 -8.36
CA ILE A 18 83.14 12.32 -8.31
C ILE A 18 82.75 12.12 -6.85
N SER A 19 82.10 13.13 -6.28
CA SER A 19 81.48 13.07 -4.96
C SER A 19 80.41 11.99 -4.96
N GLN A 20 80.67 10.93 -4.20
CA GLN A 20 79.69 9.95 -3.75
C GLN A 20 78.47 10.70 -3.17
N GLY A 21 77.28 10.42 -3.70
CA GLY A 21 76.03 10.98 -3.21
C GLY A 21 75.79 10.52 -1.77
N VAL A 22 75.77 11.47 -0.84
CA VAL A 22 75.34 11.22 0.53
C VAL A 22 73.82 11.06 0.50
N GLU A 23 73.32 9.83 0.57
CA GLU A 23 71.91 9.59 0.87
C GLU A 23 71.61 10.16 2.26
N THR A 24 70.92 11.29 2.30
CA THR A 24 70.41 11.84 3.57
C THR A 24 69.40 10.85 4.15
N PRO A 25 69.52 10.48 5.45
CA PRO A 25 68.59 9.54 6.06
C PRO A 25 67.17 10.08 5.98
N LYS A 26 66.24 9.24 5.50
CA LYS A 26 64.83 9.59 5.37
C LYS A 26 64.25 9.95 6.75
N ILE A 27 63.80 11.19 6.90
CA ILE A 27 63.19 11.66 8.14
C ILE A 27 61.89 10.88 8.37
N VAL A 28 61.76 10.31 9.56
CA VAL A 28 60.54 9.63 10.00
C VAL A 28 59.62 10.64 10.68
N TYR A 29 58.34 10.62 10.34
CA TYR A 29 57.29 11.43 10.97
C TYR A 29 56.40 10.50 11.81
N PRO A 30 56.60 10.46 13.14
CA PRO A 30 55.83 9.59 14.03
C PRO A 30 54.34 9.92 14.03
N GLU A 31 53.51 8.92 14.31
CA GLU A 31 52.05 9.04 14.38
C GLU A 31 51.54 9.26 15.81
N SER A 32 52.37 9.02 16.83
CA SER A 32 52.04 9.20 18.25
C SER A 32 53.25 9.70 19.07
N ASP A 33 52.99 10.37 20.20
CA ASP A 33 53.97 10.71 21.24
C ASP A 33 53.90 9.78 22.46
N ASN A 34 53.08 8.72 22.39
CA ASN A 34 52.78 7.77 23.48
C ASN A 34 52.04 8.40 24.68
N LYS A 35 51.42 9.57 24.51
CA LYS A 35 50.50 10.13 25.50
C LYS A 35 49.06 9.67 25.24
N PRO A 36 48.19 9.71 26.27
CA PRO A 36 46.76 9.57 26.04
C PRO A 36 46.23 10.71 25.16
N MET A 37 45.18 10.44 24.39
CA MET A 37 44.50 11.42 23.54
C MET A 37 43.81 12.55 24.34
N ALA A 38 43.41 12.28 25.58
CA ALA A 38 42.75 13.26 26.43
C ALA A 38 43.15 13.05 27.90
N ASP A 39 43.15 14.14 28.67
CA ASP A 39 43.53 14.13 30.08
C ASP A 39 42.44 13.56 30.99
N ASN A 40 41.16 13.70 30.60
CA ASN A 40 40.03 13.18 31.36
C ASN A 40 38.80 12.89 30.48
N THR A 41 37.79 12.24 31.09
CA THR A 41 36.56 11.83 30.40
C THR A 41 35.69 12.99 29.94
N ARG A 42 35.70 14.12 30.64
CA ARG A 42 34.93 15.32 30.29
C ARG A 42 35.49 15.98 29.04
N GLN A 43 36.80 16.17 28.98
CA GLN A 43 37.50 16.65 27.79
C GLN A 43 37.24 15.71 26.61
N PHE A 44 37.47 14.40 26.80
CA PHE A 44 37.24 13.41 25.74
C PHE A 44 35.79 13.41 25.22
N THR A 45 34.79 13.57 26.11
CA THR A 45 33.37 13.66 25.72
C THR A 45 33.13 14.83 24.76
N TRP A 46 33.74 15.99 25.02
CA TRP A 46 33.63 17.17 24.15
C TRP A 46 34.36 17.00 22.84
N ILE A 47 35.57 16.42 22.85
CA ILE A 47 36.32 16.08 21.63
C ILE A 47 35.47 15.19 20.72
N VAL A 48 34.92 14.10 21.25
CA VAL A 48 34.06 13.19 20.48
C VAL A 48 32.80 13.90 20.00
N LYS A 49 32.12 14.68 20.87
CA LYS A 49 30.91 15.40 20.48
C LYS A 49 31.18 16.36 19.33
N ILE A 50 32.24 17.16 19.38
CA ILE A 50 32.56 18.12 18.32
C ILE A 50 33.01 17.39 17.05
N LYS A 51 34.00 16.49 17.15
CA LYS A 51 34.53 15.76 15.99
C LYS A 51 33.44 14.98 15.26
N GLU A 52 32.63 14.19 15.95
CA GLU A 52 31.63 13.32 15.31
C GLU A 52 30.47 14.13 14.72
N ASN A 53 30.04 15.22 15.37
CA ASN A 53 29.01 16.08 14.78
C ASN A 53 29.53 16.87 13.57
N LEU A 54 30.82 17.23 13.53
CA LEU A 54 31.43 17.81 12.33
C LEU A 54 31.55 16.79 11.20
N GLU A 55 31.84 15.53 11.50
CA GLU A 55 31.75 14.43 10.51
C GLU A 55 30.33 14.28 9.96
N ILE A 56 29.31 14.37 10.82
CA ILE A 56 27.91 14.33 10.41
C ILE A 56 27.54 15.56 9.56
N LEU A 57 27.98 16.76 9.95
CA LEU A 57 27.75 18.01 9.21
C LEU A 57 28.24 17.89 7.77
N PHE A 58 29.43 17.30 7.57
CA PHE A 58 30.05 17.14 6.26
C PHE A 58 29.94 15.73 5.68
N LYS A 59 29.00 14.90 6.14
CA LYS A 59 28.90 13.50 5.69
C LYS A 59 28.71 13.32 4.18
N TYR A 60 28.04 14.29 3.54
CA TYR A 60 27.79 14.27 2.10
C TYR A 60 28.79 15.11 1.30
N ASN A 61 29.74 15.78 1.96
CA ASN A 61 30.82 16.49 1.31
C ASN A 61 32.10 15.64 1.39
N ALA A 62 32.43 14.98 0.29
CA ALA A 62 33.60 14.11 0.22
C ALA A 62 34.93 14.87 0.38
N ASP A 63 34.95 16.17 0.04
CA ASP A 63 36.13 17.04 0.04
C ASP A 63 36.32 17.82 1.34
N VAL A 64 35.76 17.31 2.45
CA VAL A 64 36.03 17.82 3.79
C VAL A 64 36.50 16.69 4.69
N PHE A 65 37.75 16.82 5.13
CA PHE A 65 38.36 15.93 6.10
C PHE A 65 38.22 16.50 7.51
N VAL A 66 37.77 15.68 8.44
CA VAL A 66 37.69 16.01 9.87
C VAL A 66 38.51 14.97 10.62
N ALA A 67 39.32 15.41 11.57
CA ALA A 67 40.08 14.52 12.43
C ALA A 67 40.13 15.08 13.85
N GLY A 68 40.33 14.20 14.83
CA GLY A 68 40.65 14.59 16.20
C GLY A 68 41.93 13.90 16.62
N ASP A 69 42.74 14.59 17.41
CA ASP A 69 44.03 14.11 17.95
C ASP A 69 44.94 13.44 16.91
N LEU A 70 45.05 14.07 15.73
CA LEU A 70 45.91 13.61 14.64
C LEU A 70 47.09 14.56 14.51
N PHE A 71 48.33 14.05 14.51
CA PHE A 71 49.48 14.92 14.28
C PHE A 71 49.42 15.59 12.91
N TRP A 72 49.46 16.91 12.92
CA TRP A 72 49.67 17.76 11.76
C TRP A 72 51.13 18.20 11.69
N TYR A 73 51.78 17.87 10.57
CA TYR A 73 53.11 18.35 10.19
C TYR A 73 52.97 19.38 9.06
N PRO A 74 53.13 20.68 9.34
CA PRO A 74 52.98 21.71 8.32
C PRO A 74 54.22 21.88 7.44
N VAL A 75 55.40 21.46 7.90
CA VAL A 75 56.69 21.69 7.22
C VAL A 75 57.41 20.37 6.94
N GLU A 76 57.69 20.09 5.67
CA GLU A 76 58.53 18.97 5.27
C GLU A 76 60.00 19.24 5.69
N GLY A 77 60.69 18.19 6.14
CA GLY A 77 62.09 18.26 6.56
C GLY A 77 62.28 18.38 8.07
N SER A 78 61.20 18.54 8.86
CA SER A 78 61.30 18.59 10.33
C SER A 78 60.13 17.86 11.00
N ASN A 79 60.44 16.73 11.65
CA ASN A 79 59.46 16.00 12.47
C ASN A 79 59.23 16.62 13.86
N LYS A 80 59.86 17.77 14.16
CA LYS A 80 59.72 18.50 15.41
C LYS A 80 58.66 19.60 15.35
N ILE A 81 58.38 20.11 14.15
CA ILE A 81 57.34 21.11 13.92
C ILE A 81 56.05 20.34 13.69
N LYS A 82 55.29 20.12 14.77
CA LYS A 82 54.03 19.39 14.72
C LYS A 82 53.12 19.76 15.87
N LEU A 83 51.83 19.52 15.68
CA LEU A 83 50.81 19.64 16.73
C LEU A 83 49.65 18.69 16.43
N ALA A 84 48.94 18.21 17.44
CA ALA A 84 47.68 17.48 17.29
C ALA A 84 46.55 18.33 17.89
N PRO A 85 45.75 19.02 17.06
CA PRO A 85 44.51 19.63 17.51
C PRO A 85 43.52 18.58 18.01
N ASP A 86 42.77 18.90 19.06
CA ASP A 86 41.68 18.04 19.57
C ASP A 86 40.64 17.78 18.48
N THR A 87 40.34 18.78 17.65
CA THR A 87 39.63 18.59 16.39
C THR A 87 40.13 19.55 15.34
N MET A 88 40.28 19.07 14.10
CA MET A 88 40.62 19.87 12.94
C MET A 88 39.64 19.61 11.80
N VAL A 89 39.36 20.64 11.01
CA VAL A 89 38.57 20.57 9.79
C VAL A 89 39.39 21.09 8.62
N VAL A 90 39.49 20.28 7.58
CA VAL A 90 40.26 20.57 6.38
C VAL A 90 39.36 20.51 5.15
N PHE A 91 39.05 21.69 4.60
CA PHE A 91 38.32 21.84 3.35
C PHE A 91 39.22 21.64 2.14
N GLY A 92 38.69 21.00 1.10
CA GLY A 92 39.42 20.68 -0.13
C GLY A 92 40.25 19.40 -0.03
N ARG A 93 40.07 18.61 1.03
CA ARG A 93 40.77 17.33 1.25
C ARG A 93 39.78 16.18 1.42
N PRO A 94 40.01 15.04 0.76
CA PRO A 94 39.09 13.93 0.84
C PRO A 94 39.09 13.30 2.23
N LYS A 95 37.95 12.74 2.60
CA LYS A 95 37.85 11.77 3.70
C LYS A 95 38.79 10.60 3.45
N GLY A 96 39.34 10.02 4.53
CA GLY A 96 40.25 8.89 4.42
C GLY A 96 41.11 8.71 5.67
N HIS A 97 41.61 7.50 5.86
CA HIS A 97 42.50 7.18 6.98
C HIS A 97 43.89 7.77 6.75
N ARG A 98 44.47 8.31 7.83
CA ARG A 98 45.82 8.88 7.87
C ARG A 98 46.42 8.58 9.23
N GLY A 99 47.71 8.21 9.26
CA GLY A 99 48.46 8.12 10.51
C GLY A 99 48.98 9.48 11.00
N SER A 100 49.18 10.43 10.07
CA SER A 100 49.43 11.84 10.37
C SER A 100 48.97 12.70 9.20
N TYR A 101 48.62 13.96 9.45
CA TYR A 101 48.33 14.95 8.43
C TYR A 101 49.63 15.65 8.02
N ARG A 102 50.27 15.17 6.95
CA ARG A 102 51.51 15.76 6.40
C ARG A 102 51.14 16.72 5.29
N GLN A 103 51.24 18.02 5.56
CA GLN A 103 50.64 19.04 4.70
C GLN A 103 51.15 19.01 3.25
N TRP A 104 52.42 18.64 3.01
CA TRP A 104 52.98 18.49 1.67
C TRP A 104 52.40 17.31 0.87
N GLU A 105 51.91 16.28 1.54
CA GLU A 105 51.17 15.16 0.93
C GLU A 105 49.67 15.53 0.68
N GLU A 106 49.24 16.69 1.20
CA GLU A 106 47.86 17.15 1.21
C GLU A 106 47.66 18.43 0.39
N ASN A 107 48.36 18.54 -0.75
CA ASN A 107 48.34 19.71 -1.64
C ASN A 107 48.73 21.03 -0.94
N ASN A 108 49.51 20.96 0.15
CA ASN A 108 49.88 22.08 0.99
C ASN A 108 48.71 22.83 1.64
N ILE A 109 47.55 22.16 1.78
CA ILE A 109 46.37 22.75 2.42
C ILE A 109 46.49 22.55 3.94
N PRO A 110 46.48 23.62 4.76
CA PRO A 110 46.43 23.48 6.21
C PRO A 110 44.99 23.23 6.69
N PRO A 111 44.77 22.70 7.90
CA PRO A 111 43.49 22.79 8.57
C PRO A 111 43.04 24.26 8.68
N GLN A 112 41.82 24.55 8.25
CA GLN A 112 41.26 25.90 8.31
C GLN A 112 40.56 26.18 9.63
N VAL A 113 39.98 25.15 10.27
CA VAL A 113 39.31 25.32 11.56
C VAL A 113 39.86 24.31 12.55
N VAL A 114 40.24 24.78 13.74
CA VAL A 114 40.74 23.93 14.82
C VAL A 114 40.06 24.24 16.14
N PHE A 115 39.86 23.19 16.93
CA PHE A 115 39.31 23.24 18.27
C PHE A 115 40.32 22.69 19.27
N GLU A 116 40.35 23.30 20.45
CA GLU A 116 41.04 22.82 21.64
C GLU A 116 40.03 22.81 22.80
N ILE A 117 40.01 21.72 23.54
CA ILE A 117 39.14 21.51 24.70
C ILE A 117 40.02 21.45 25.92
N LEU A 118 39.83 22.38 26.86
CA LEU A 118 40.67 22.44 28.05
C LEU A 118 40.30 21.36 29.07
N SER A 119 41.31 21.00 29.84
CA SER A 119 41.30 20.17 31.03
C SER A 119 41.95 20.97 32.19
N PRO A 120 41.75 20.59 33.46
CA PRO A 120 42.40 21.25 34.59
C PRO A 120 43.93 21.31 34.52
N GLY A 121 44.57 20.45 33.72
CA GLY A 121 46.02 20.39 33.55
C GLY A 121 46.59 21.37 32.52
N ASN A 122 45.74 22.02 31.69
CA ASN A 122 46.23 22.91 30.64
C ASN A 122 46.86 24.18 31.22
N ASN A 123 48.02 24.53 30.64
CA ASN A 123 48.79 25.71 31.02
C ASN A 123 48.63 26.82 29.97
N ASN A 124 48.39 28.06 30.42
CA ASN A 124 48.26 29.23 29.54
C ASN A 124 49.45 29.40 28.58
N THR A 125 50.69 29.21 29.05
CA THR A 125 51.88 29.33 28.16
C THR A 125 51.91 28.28 27.05
N GLU A 126 51.37 27.09 27.30
CA GLU A 126 51.23 26.08 26.27
C GLU A 126 50.16 26.50 25.25
N MET A 127 49.02 27.00 25.73
CA MET A 127 47.94 27.48 24.87
C MET A 127 48.37 28.67 23.99
N ASP A 128 49.15 29.61 24.54
CA ASP A 128 49.72 30.73 23.76
C ASP A 128 50.63 30.23 22.62
N ARG A 129 51.45 29.20 22.90
CA ARG A 129 52.31 28.57 21.88
C ARG A 129 51.48 27.85 20.82
N LYS A 130 50.43 27.11 21.21
CA LYS A 130 49.51 26.46 20.28
C LYS A 130 48.83 27.48 19.37
N LYS A 131 48.31 28.56 19.95
CA LYS A 131 47.67 29.66 19.22
C LYS A 131 48.62 30.31 18.21
N LEU A 132 49.86 30.61 18.61
CA LEU A 132 50.86 31.14 17.69
C LEU A 132 51.18 30.16 16.56
N PHE A 133 51.34 28.87 16.88
CA PHE A 133 51.55 27.83 15.88
C PHE A 133 50.41 27.80 14.85
N TYR A 134 49.15 27.84 15.30
CA TYR A 134 47.98 27.89 14.42
C TYR A 134 47.95 29.15 13.54
N LEU A 135 48.34 30.30 14.11
CA LEU A 135 48.46 31.55 13.37
C LEU A 135 49.56 31.48 12.29
N GLU A 136 50.71 30.91 12.60
CA GLU A 136 51.84 30.81 11.67
C GLU A 136 51.54 29.86 10.50
N HIS A 137 50.74 28.80 10.73
CA HIS A 137 50.52 27.74 9.75
C HIS A 137 49.16 27.79 9.03
N GLY A 138 48.46 28.92 9.10
CA GLY A 138 47.34 29.20 8.18
C GLY A 138 45.94 28.82 8.69
N VAL A 139 45.76 28.47 9.97
CA VAL A 139 44.43 28.24 10.56
C VAL A 139 43.60 29.53 10.46
N GLU A 140 42.36 29.44 9.98
CA GLU A 140 41.45 30.56 9.78
C GLU A 140 40.57 30.82 11.01
N GLU A 141 40.11 29.76 11.67
CA GLU A 141 39.28 29.83 12.87
C GLU A 141 39.85 28.94 13.97
N TYR A 142 40.02 29.51 15.15
CA TYR A 142 40.52 28.81 16.32
C TYR A 142 39.56 28.97 17.49
N TYR A 143 39.13 27.85 18.05
CA TYR A 143 38.17 27.77 19.13
C TYR A 143 38.79 27.09 20.35
N VAL A 144 38.68 27.69 21.53
CA VAL A 144 39.10 27.09 22.79
C VAL A 144 37.93 27.02 23.74
N TYR A 145 37.53 25.82 24.14
CA TYR A 145 36.43 25.62 25.07
C TYR A 145 36.92 25.06 26.40
N ASP A 146 36.62 25.75 27.50
CA ASP A 146 36.83 25.27 28.86
C ASP A 146 35.50 24.75 29.42
N PRO A 147 35.30 23.42 29.51
CA PRO A 147 34.06 22.84 30.02
C PRO A 147 33.88 23.01 31.53
N ASP A 148 34.94 23.30 32.28
CA ASP A 148 34.86 23.48 33.73
C ASP A 148 34.51 24.93 34.10
N LYS A 149 34.95 25.89 33.29
CA LYS A 149 34.56 27.31 33.41
C LYS A 149 33.35 27.70 32.57
N ILE A 150 32.90 26.83 31.66
CA ILE A 150 31.85 27.09 30.68
C ILE A 150 32.19 28.37 29.91
N SER A 151 33.39 28.41 29.32
CA SER A 151 33.86 29.57 28.55
C SER A 151 34.37 29.15 27.19
N LEU A 152 34.01 29.92 26.16
CA LEU A 152 34.46 29.72 24.78
C LEU A 152 35.24 30.95 24.33
N GLU A 153 36.52 30.74 24.00
CA GLU A 153 37.34 31.73 23.30
C GLU A 153 37.27 31.47 21.80
N VAL A 154 37.15 32.55 21.03
CA VAL A 154 37.01 32.51 19.58
C VAL A 154 38.01 33.45 18.97
N SER A 155 38.89 32.92 18.14
CA SER A 155 39.92 33.67 17.42
C SER A 155 39.72 33.49 15.91
N ILE A 156 39.51 34.59 15.19
CA ILE A 156 39.35 34.60 13.73
C ILE A 156 40.57 35.24 13.09
N ARG A 157 41.14 34.59 12.06
CA ARG A 157 42.27 35.15 11.33
C ARG A 157 41.81 36.39 10.54
N GLU A 158 42.45 37.51 10.81
CA GLU A 158 42.42 38.71 9.98
C GLU A 158 43.86 39.05 9.60
N ASN A 159 44.19 38.91 8.31
CA ASN A 159 45.56 39.05 7.78
C ASN A 159 46.55 38.09 8.49
N ASN A 160 47.60 38.64 9.13
CA ASN A 160 48.63 37.90 9.85
C ASN A 160 48.42 37.91 11.39
N SER A 161 47.18 38.11 11.83
CA SER A 161 46.83 38.10 13.26
C SER A 161 45.54 37.35 13.52
N PHE A 162 45.39 36.84 14.75
CA PHE A 162 44.09 36.44 15.26
C PHE A 162 43.41 37.62 15.94
N LYS A 163 42.14 37.83 15.61
CA LYS A 163 41.25 38.75 16.29
C LYS A 163 40.34 37.96 17.21
N GLU A 164 40.32 38.33 18.47
CA GLU A 164 39.41 37.74 19.45
C GLU A 164 37.99 38.27 19.25
N ILE A 165 37.02 37.37 19.34
CA ILE A 165 35.61 37.74 19.41
C ILE A 165 35.23 37.74 20.89
N GLU A 166 35.00 38.94 21.42
CA GLU A 166 34.66 39.14 22.82
C GLU A 166 33.15 39.32 23.02
N ASN A 167 32.67 39.07 24.25
CA ASN A 167 31.34 39.45 24.75
C ASN A 167 30.15 38.97 23.90
N PHE A 168 30.22 37.76 23.36
CA PHE A 168 29.10 37.15 22.64
C PHE A 168 28.31 36.18 23.53
N THR A 169 26.98 36.24 23.47
CA THR A 169 26.13 35.15 23.99
C THR A 169 25.98 34.03 22.98
N THR A 170 25.93 34.40 21.69
CA THR A 170 25.90 33.45 20.57
C THR A 170 26.89 33.87 19.51
N TRP A 171 27.52 32.89 18.87
CA TRP A 171 28.50 33.11 17.80
C TRP A 171 28.24 32.13 16.67
N THR A 172 28.37 32.56 15.41
CA THR A 172 28.26 31.65 14.25
C THR A 172 29.57 31.61 13.51
N SER A 173 30.14 30.42 13.35
CA SER A 173 31.36 30.20 12.59
C SER A 173 31.20 30.68 11.13
N PRO A 174 32.06 31.58 10.64
CA PRO A 174 32.08 31.97 9.24
C PRO A 174 32.28 30.81 8.26
N ARG A 175 33.13 29.84 8.58
CA ARG A 175 33.51 28.72 7.70
C ARG A 175 32.60 27.51 7.85
N LEU A 176 32.35 27.08 9.09
CA LEU A 176 31.55 25.89 9.39
C LEU A 176 30.04 26.16 9.35
N LYS A 177 29.62 27.42 9.52
CA LYS A 177 28.21 27.83 9.63
C LYS A 177 27.44 27.21 10.81
N ILE A 178 28.16 26.66 11.80
CA ILE A 178 27.59 26.21 13.06
C ILE A 178 27.48 27.36 14.05
N ARG A 179 26.49 27.30 14.94
CA ARG A 179 26.26 28.33 15.95
C ARG A 179 26.59 27.81 17.35
N PHE A 180 27.41 28.54 18.08
CA PHE A 180 27.72 28.37 19.49
C PHE A 180 26.77 29.23 20.33
N ASP A 181 26.30 28.69 21.44
CA ASP A 181 25.35 29.33 22.35
C ASP A 181 25.80 29.11 23.79
N MET A 182 26.12 30.21 24.46
CA MET A 182 26.61 30.26 25.85
C MET A 182 25.53 30.73 26.82
N SER A 183 24.26 30.81 26.40
CA SER A 183 23.15 31.29 27.25
C SER A 183 22.68 30.29 28.32
N GLN A 184 23.12 29.03 28.22
CA GLN A 184 22.72 27.93 29.10
C GLN A 184 23.84 27.56 30.06
N ASP A 185 23.57 26.60 30.95
CA ASP A 185 24.53 26.08 31.94
C ASP A 185 25.66 25.23 31.31
N GLU A 186 25.68 25.09 29.98
CA GLU A 186 26.73 24.48 29.18
C GLU A 186 26.76 25.10 27.77
N LEU A 187 27.88 24.95 27.06
CA LEU A 187 27.93 25.29 25.64
C LEU A 187 26.94 24.44 24.84
N VAL A 188 26.08 25.06 24.05
CA VAL A 188 25.26 24.35 23.07
C VAL A 188 25.70 24.72 21.67
N ILE A 189 26.00 23.73 20.84
CA ILE A 189 26.36 23.92 19.43
C ILE A 189 25.18 23.49 18.56
N TYR A 190 24.87 24.29 17.55
CA TYR A 190 23.79 24.04 16.61
C TYR A 190 24.32 23.89 15.18
N TYR A 191 23.76 22.93 14.46
CA TYR A 191 23.89 22.81 13.02
C TYR A 191 23.28 24.04 12.31
N PRO A 192 23.62 24.28 11.03
CA PRO A 192 23.04 25.37 10.24
C PRO A 192 21.50 25.30 10.12
N ASP A 193 20.91 24.10 10.25
CA ASP A 193 19.46 23.88 10.22
C ASP A 193 18.76 24.16 11.58
N GLY A 194 19.52 24.52 12.61
CA GLY A 194 19.02 24.80 13.95
C GLY A 194 18.88 23.58 14.86
N SER A 195 19.18 22.37 14.39
CA SER A 195 19.28 21.19 15.25
C SER A 195 20.53 21.24 16.13
N LYS A 196 20.50 20.59 17.30
CA LYS A 196 21.63 20.58 18.25
C LYS A 196 22.67 19.54 17.85
N PHE A 197 23.94 19.84 18.15
CA PHE A 197 24.98 18.82 18.23
C PHE A 197 24.66 17.89 19.40
N LEU A 198 24.69 16.59 19.14
CA LEU A 198 24.31 15.54 20.08
C LEU A 198 25.50 14.62 20.36
N SER A 199 25.66 14.19 21.60
CA SER A 199 26.59 13.10 21.93
C SER A 199 26.18 11.79 21.23
N PRO A 200 27.09 10.81 21.07
CA PRO A 200 26.74 9.51 20.49
C PRO A 200 25.56 8.82 21.19
N VAL A 201 25.45 8.95 22.52
CA VAL A 201 24.34 8.40 23.31
C VAL A 201 23.03 9.11 22.98
N GLU A 202 23.04 10.44 22.89
CA GLU A 202 21.85 11.21 22.50
C GLU A 202 21.41 10.92 21.05
N LEU A 203 22.35 10.72 20.12
CA LEU A 203 22.07 10.28 18.76
C LEU A 203 21.39 8.90 18.74
N SER A 204 21.88 7.94 19.55
CA SER A 204 21.25 6.62 19.68
C SER A 204 19.82 6.73 20.21
N ASN A 205 19.62 7.49 21.28
CA ASN A 205 18.30 7.70 21.88
C ASN A 205 17.32 8.36 20.88
N TYR A 206 17.80 9.31 20.08
CA TYR A 206 16.99 9.94 19.03
C TYR A 206 16.59 8.93 17.95
N ALA A 207 17.55 8.15 17.44
CA ALA A 207 17.29 7.13 16.43
C ALA A 207 16.33 6.02 16.92
N GLU A 208 16.44 5.60 18.18
CA GLU A 208 15.52 4.65 18.80
C GLU A 208 14.11 5.21 18.91
N ARG A 209 13.97 6.47 19.34
CA ARG A 209 12.68 7.15 19.41
C ARG A 209 12.02 7.28 18.04
N GLU A 210 12.78 7.64 17.01
CA GLU A 210 12.25 7.71 15.64
C GLU A 210 11.79 6.34 15.13
N ARG A 211 12.55 5.27 15.41
CA ARG A 211 12.14 3.91 15.05
C ARG A 211 10.85 3.50 15.74
N PHE A 212 10.74 3.77 17.04
CA PHE A 212 9.54 3.46 17.81
C PHE A 212 8.30 4.21 17.29
N LEU A 213 8.45 5.51 16.97
CA LEU A 213 7.36 6.31 16.41
C LEU A 213 6.91 5.78 15.04
N LYS A 214 7.86 5.43 14.18
CA LYS A 214 7.57 4.84 12.87
C LYS A 214 6.86 3.49 12.99
N GLU A 215 7.30 2.65 13.92
CA GLU A 215 6.66 1.36 14.18
C GLU A 215 5.21 1.55 14.66
N GLN A 216 5.00 2.49 15.58
CA GLN A 216 3.66 2.83 16.07
C GLN A 216 2.75 3.34 14.94
N GLU A 217 3.27 4.16 14.03
CA GLU A 217 2.54 4.64 12.86
C GLU A 217 2.15 3.49 11.92
N THR A 218 3.08 2.57 11.63
CA THR A 218 2.78 1.38 10.82
C THR A 218 1.70 0.50 11.47
N GLN A 219 1.78 0.26 12.77
CA GLN A 219 0.76 -0.54 13.48
C GLN A 219 -0.62 0.14 13.45
N ARG A 220 -0.67 1.47 13.55
CA ARG A 220 -1.93 2.23 13.41
C ARG A 220 -2.51 2.08 12.00
N ALA A 221 -1.68 2.24 10.98
CA ALA A 221 -2.10 2.09 9.59
C ALA A 221 -2.59 0.65 9.28
N GLU A 222 -1.94 -0.37 9.81
CA GLU A 222 -2.39 -1.77 9.69
C GLU A 222 -3.73 -2.01 10.39
N ARG A 223 -3.89 -1.47 11.61
CA ARG A 223 -5.14 -1.59 12.35
C ARG A 223 -6.29 -0.90 11.62
N GLU A 224 -6.06 0.27 11.03
CA GLU A 224 -7.06 0.98 10.24
C GLU A 224 -7.46 0.18 8.99
N LYS A 225 -6.49 -0.40 8.28
CA LYS A 225 -6.77 -1.29 7.15
C LYS A 225 -7.62 -2.50 7.56
N LEU A 226 -7.28 -3.14 8.69
CA LEU A 226 -8.03 -4.29 9.19
C LEU A 226 -9.46 -3.91 9.55
N LEU A 227 -9.68 -2.76 10.18
CA LEU A 227 -11.02 -2.27 10.51
C LEU A 227 -11.85 -2.01 9.26
N LYS A 228 -11.24 -1.38 8.24
CA LYS A 228 -11.89 -1.13 6.95
C LYS A 228 -12.25 -2.45 6.25
N GLU A 229 -11.36 -3.43 6.27
CA GLU A 229 -11.64 -4.75 5.71
C GLU A 229 -12.80 -5.44 6.44
N GLN A 230 -12.82 -5.42 7.77
CA GLN A 230 -13.93 -5.95 8.55
C GLN A 230 -15.26 -5.25 8.24
N GLU A 231 -15.25 -3.93 8.07
CA GLU A 231 -16.44 -3.17 7.69
C GLU A 231 -16.94 -3.58 6.30
N THR A 232 -16.04 -3.74 5.32
CA THR A 232 -16.43 -4.22 3.98
C THR A 232 -17.01 -5.63 4.01
N GLN A 233 -16.41 -6.55 4.77
CA GLN A 233 -16.93 -7.91 4.93
C GLN A 233 -18.32 -7.93 5.59
N ARG A 234 -18.56 -7.05 6.57
CA ARG A 234 -19.88 -6.90 7.20
C ARG A 234 -20.91 -6.38 6.20
N ALA A 235 -20.56 -5.37 5.42
CA ALA A 235 -21.44 -4.80 4.41
C ALA A 235 -21.78 -5.82 3.31
N GLU A 236 -20.80 -6.62 2.88
CA GLU A 236 -21.01 -7.71 1.91
C GLU A 236 -21.91 -8.80 2.48
N ARG A 237 -21.71 -9.20 3.74
CA ARG A 237 -22.57 -10.19 4.42
C ARG A 237 -24.00 -9.69 4.56
N GLU A 238 -24.20 -8.41 4.89
CA GLU A 238 -25.54 -7.82 4.96
C GLU A 238 -26.23 -7.81 3.58
N ARG A 239 -25.49 -7.48 2.52
CA ARG A 239 -26.01 -7.55 1.14
C ARG A 239 -26.44 -8.96 0.76
N LEU A 240 -25.61 -9.96 1.06
CA LEU A 240 -25.91 -11.37 0.79
C LEU A 240 -27.17 -11.84 1.54
N LEU A 241 -27.34 -11.42 2.79
CA LEU A 241 -28.55 -11.75 3.57
C LEU A 241 -29.80 -11.12 2.95
N LYS A 242 -29.75 -9.86 2.56
CA LYS A 242 -30.87 -9.19 1.86
C LYS A 242 -31.21 -9.89 0.55
N GLU A 243 -30.21 -10.28 -0.23
CA GLU A 243 -30.42 -11.02 -1.47
C GLU A 243 -31.11 -12.37 -1.21
N GLN A 244 -30.65 -13.14 -0.21
CA GLN A 244 -31.31 -14.39 0.17
C GLN A 244 -32.76 -14.19 0.62
N GLU A 245 -33.07 -13.14 1.37
CA GLU A 245 -34.44 -12.80 1.76
C GLU A 245 -35.31 -12.49 0.54
N THR A 246 -34.80 -11.70 -0.42
CA THR A 246 -35.53 -11.40 -1.66
C THR A 246 -35.81 -12.65 -2.49
N GLN A 247 -34.83 -13.55 -2.64
CA GLN A 247 -35.01 -14.81 -3.36
C GLN A 247 -36.04 -15.73 -2.68
N ARG A 248 -36.06 -15.76 -1.34
CA ARG A 248 -37.07 -16.53 -0.58
C ARG A 248 -38.47 -15.96 -0.81
N ALA A 249 -38.63 -14.64 -0.73
CA ALA A 249 -39.90 -13.97 -0.97
C ALA A 249 -40.41 -14.19 -2.40
N GLU A 250 -39.53 -14.14 -3.39
CA GLU A 250 -39.88 -14.42 -4.79
C GLU A 250 -40.31 -15.88 -4.99
N ARG A 251 -39.58 -16.82 -4.39
CA ARG A 251 -39.95 -18.25 -4.43
C ARG A 251 -41.30 -18.52 -3.77
N GLU A 252 -41.59 -17.87 -2.65
CA GLU A 252 -42.89 -17.98 -1.99
C GLU A 252 -44.03 -17.44 -2.86
N ARG A 253 -43.82 -16.30 -3.54
CA ARG A 253 -44.79 -15.74 -4.49
C ARG A 253 -45.05 -16.70 -5.65
N LEU A 254 -43.99 -17.27 -6.23
CA LEU A 254 -44.11 -18.24 -7.32
C LEU A 254 -44.89 -19.49 -6.89
N LEU A 255 -44.65 -19.98 -5.67
CA LEU A 255 -45.41 -21.12 -5.13
C LEU A 255 -46.90 -20.79 -4.97
N LYS A 256 -47.22 -19.61 -4.42
CA LYS A 256 -48.62 -19.14 -4.31
C LYS A 256 -49.29 -19.03 -5.67
N GLU A 257 -48.59 -18.50 -6.67
CA GLU A 257 -49.10 -18.40 -8.04
C GLU A 257 -49.32 -19.77 -8.69
N GLN A 258 -48.43 -20.74 -8.45
CA GLN A 258 -48.65 -22.11 -8.91
C GLN A 258 -49.86 -22.77 -8.22
N GLU A 259 -50.07 -22.52 -6.93
CA GLU A 259 -51.25 -23.02 -6.22
C GLU A 259 -52.55 -22.41 -6.76
N THR A 260 -52.58 -21.10 -7.03
CA THR A 260 -53.77 -20.46 -7.61
C THR A 260 -54.06 -20.99 -9.02
N GLN A 261 -53.04 -21.16 -9.86
CA GLN A 261 -53.19 -21.75 -11.19
C GLN A 261 -53.72 -23.19 -11.12
N ARG A 262 -53.24 -24.00 -10.17
CA ARG A 262 -53.74 -25.36 -9.96
C ARG A 262 -55.20 -25.38 -9.53
N ALA A 263 -55.58 -24.51 -8.59
CA ALA A 263 -56.96 -24.39 -8.12
C ALA A 263 -57.90 -23.94 -9.24
N GLU A 264 -57.47 -22.98 -10.08
CA GLU A 264 -58.24 -22.53 -11.24
C GLU A 264 -58.42 -23.65 -12.28
N ARG A 265 -57.34 -24.40 -12.57
CA ARG A 265 -57.41 -25.56 -13.46
C ARG A 265 -58.35 -26.64 -12.94
N GLU A 266 -58.35 -26.91 -11.63
CA GLU A 266 -59.27 -27.87 -11.01
C GLU A 266 -60.73 -27.40 -11.13
N ARG A 267 -61.00 -26.10 -10.91
CA ARG A 267 -62.33 -25.52 -11.11
C ARG A 267 -62.80 -25.66 -12.55
N LEU A 268 -61.93 -25.34 -13.52
CA LEU A 268 -62.24 -25.48 -14.94
C LEU A 268 -62.56 -26.93 -15.32
N LEU A 269 -61.82 -27.90 -14.78
CA LEU A 269 -62.08 -29.33 -14.99
C LEU A 269 -63.44 -29.74 -14.42
N LYS A 270 -63.79 -29.32 -13.20
CA LYS A 270 -65.11 -29.57 -12.61
C LYS A 270 -66.23 -28.97 -13.44
N GLU A 271 -66.06 -27.74 -13.94
CA GLU A 271 -67.04 -27.09 -14.80
C GLU A 271 -67.22 -27.84 -16.14
N GLN A 272 -66.13 -28.32 -16.74
CA GLN A 272 -66.21 -29.17 -17.93
C GLN A 272 -66.93 -30.50 -17.66
N GLU A 273 -66.71 -31.12 -16.51
CA GLU A 273 -67.42 -32.34 -16.11
C GLU A 273 -68.92 -32.07 -15.93
N THR A 274 -69.30 -30.97 -15.27
CA THR A 274 -70.72 -30.61 -15.12
C THR A 274 -71.39 -30.35 -16.48
N GLN A 275 -70.72 -29.63 -17.38
CA GLN A 275 -71.23 -29.38 -18.73
C GLN A 275 -71.39 -30.68 -19.53
N ARG A 276 -70.45 -31.64 -19.40
CA ARG A 276 -70.57 -32.96 -20.02
C ARG A 276 -71.76 -33.74 -19.47
N ALA A 277 -71.94 -33.75 -18.15
CA ALA A 277 -73.06 -34.42 -17.50
C ALA A 277 -74.42 -33.82 -17.92
N GLU A 278 -74.53 -32.49 -18.00
CA GLU A 278 -75.72 -31.82 -18.52
C GLU A 278 -76.00 -32.18 -19.98
N ARG A 279 -74.95 -32.18 -20.82
CA ARG A 279 -75.09 -32.57 -22.24
C ARG A 279 -75.55 -34.01 -22.39
N GLU A 280 -75.03 -34.93 -21.55
CA GLU A 280 -75.46 -36.33 -21.56
C GLU A 280 -76.92 -36.48 -21.11
N ARG A 281 -77.35 -35.73 -20.08
CA ARG A 281 -78.77 -35.69 -19.66
C ARG A 281 -79.67 -35.17 -20.78
N LEU A 282 -79.28 -34.09 -21.44
CA LEU A 282 -80.04 -33.51 -22.55
C LEU A 282 -80.17 -34.50 -23.72
N LEU A 283 -79.09 -35.24 -24.02
CA LEU A 283 -79.12 -36.29 -25.04
C LEU A 283 -80.08 -37.43 -24.65
N LYS A 284 -80.03 -37.90 -23.40
CA LYS A 284 -80.97 -38.92 -22.89
C LYS A 284 -82.42 -38.44 -22.96
N GLU A 285 -82.68 -37.19 -22.59
CA GLU A 285 -84.02 -36.60 -22.69
C GLU A 285 -84.52 -36.53 -24.15
N GLN A 286 -83.65 -36.14 -25.08
CA GLN A 286 -83.97 -36.17 -26.52
C GLN A 286 -84.24 -37.60 -27.02
N GLU A 287 -83.48 -38.59 -26.58
CA GLU A 287 -83.72 -40.00 -26.92
C GLU A 287 -85.08 -40.47 -26.38
N THR A 288 -85.43 -40.14 -25.14
CA THR A 288 -86.74 -40.48 -24.57
C THR A 288 -87.89 -39.81 -25.33
N GLN A 289 -87.75 -38.52 -25.69
CA GLN A 289 -88.76 -37.83 -26.50
C GLN A 289 -88.92 -38.44 -27.88
N ARG A 290 -87.82 -38.87 -28.53
CA ARG A 290 -87.88 -39.56 -29.82
C ARG A 290 -88.58 -40.91 -29.70
N ALA A 291 -88.29 -41.69 -28.66
CA ALA A 291 -88.95 -42.95 -28.39
C ALA A 291 -90.46 -42.76 -28.15
N GLU A 292 -90.85 -41.75 -27.37
CA GLU A 292 -92.27 -41.39 -27.17
C GLU A 292 -92.97 -40.94 -28.46
N GLN A 293 -92.29 -40.17 -29.31
CA GLN A 293 -92.84 -39.80 -30.62
C GLN A 293 -93.00 -41.04 -31.52
N GLU A 294 -92.07 -41.98 -31.46
CA GLU A 294 -92.14 -43.23 -32.22
C GLU A 294 -93.27 -44.13 -31.73
N THR A 295 -93.47 -44.26 -30.42
CA THR A 295 -94.62 -44.99 -29.86
C THR A 295 -95.94 -44.32 -30.23
N GLN A 296 -96.06 -43.00 -30.13
CA GLN A 296 -97.25 -42.27 -30.57
C GLN A 296 -97.54 -42.48 -32.05
N ARG A 297 -96.51 -42.47 -32.92
CA ARG A 297 -96.66 -42.78 -34.35
C ARG A 297 -97.13 -44.22 -34.57
N ALA A 298 -96.57 -45.18 -33.85
CA ALA A 298 -96.98 -46.58 -33.93
C ALA A 298 -98.42 -46.80 -33.45
N GLU A 299 -98.85 -46.11 -32.40
CA GLU A 299 -100.24 -46.11 -31.92
C GLU A 299 -101.20 -45.48 -32.93
N GLN A 300 -100.83 -44.33 -33.53
CA GLN A 300 -101.60 -43.74 -34.63
C GLN A 300 -101.73 -44.71 -35.81
N GLU A 301 -100.64 -45.39 -36.18
CA GLU A 301 -100.67 -46.37 -37.27
C GLU A 301 -101.57 -47.57 -36.95
N ARG A 302 -101.53 -48.07 -35.70
CA ARG A 302 -102.44 -49.13 -35.24
C ARG A 302 -103.89 -48.68 -35.26
N PHE A 303 -104.18 -47.47 -34.77
CA PHE A 303 -105.53 -46.91 -34.79
C PHE A 303 -106.06 -46.76 -36.24
N LEU A 304 -105.21 -46.32 -37.17
CA LEU A 304 -105.56 -46.24 -38.59
C LEU A 304 -105.85 -47.62 -39.18
N LYS A 305 -105.01 -48.63 -38.90
CA LYS A 305 -105.26 -50.02 -39.32
C LYS A 305 -106.55 -50.57 -38.73
N GLU A 306 -106.85 -50.27 -37.46
CA GLU A 306 -108.08 -50.71 -36.82
C GLU A 306 -109.32 -50.06 -37.47
N GLN A 307 -109.26 -48.77 -37.79
CA GLN A 307 -110.29 -48.09 -38.58
C GLN A 307 -110.47 -48.72 -39.97
N GLU A 308 -109.38 -49.06 -40.65
CA GLU A 308 -109.44 -49.75 -41.95
C GLU A 308 -110.09 -51.13 -41.82
N THR A 309 -109.74 -51.92 -40.80
CA THR A 309 -110.39 -53.21 -40.55
C THR A 309 -111.88 -53.07 -40.24
N GLN A 310 -112.27 -52.08 -39.42
CA GLN A 310 -113.69 -51.81 -39.15
C GLN A 310 -114.44 -51.34 -40.39
N ARG A 311 -113.80 -50.55 -41.27
CA ARG A 311 -114.36 -50.18 -42.57
C ARG A 311 -114.56 -51.41 -43.45
N ALA A 312 -113.55 -52.26 -43.57
CA ALA A 312 -113.62 -53.49 -44.37
C ALA A 312 -114.69 -54.45 -43.84
N GLU A 313 -114.83 -54.57 -42.53
CA GLU A 313 -115.85 -55.40 -41.88
C GLU A 313 -117.26 -54.85 -42.09
N ARG A 314 -117.46 -53.52 -41.98
CA ARG A 314 -118.71 -52.85 -42.39
C ARG A 314 -119.06 -53.10 -43.85
N GLU A 315 -118.07 -53.02 -44.73
CA GLU A 315 -118.25 -53.26 -46.16
C GLU A 315 -118.65 -54.73 -46.43
N ARG A 316 -118.07 -55.66 -45.67
CA ARG A 316 -118.42 -57.09 -45.71
C ARG A 316 -119.84 -57.35 -45.20
N LEU A 317 -120.23 -56.74 -44.08
CA LEU A 317 -121.59 -56.78 -43.54
C LEU A 317 -122.61 -56.16 -44.48
N LEU A 318 -122.27 -55.07 -45.18
CA LEU A 318 -123.11 -54.47 -46.21
C LEU A 318 -123.31 -55.43 -47.39
N LYS A 319 -122.23 -56.06 -47.88
CA LYS A 319 -122.31 -57.11 -48.91
C LYS A 319 -123.17 -58.29 -48.46
N GLU A 320 -123.03 -58.73 -47.22
CA GLU A 320 -123.81 -59.84 -46.67
C GLU A 320 -125.29 -59.47 -46.50
N GLN A 321 -125.61 -58.24 -46.09
CA GLN A 321 -126.99 -57.72 -46.11
C GLN A 321 -127.56 -57.62 -47.52
N GLU A 322 -126.76 -57.19 -48.51
CA GLU A 322 -127.17 -57.19 -49.91
C GLU A 322 -127.42 -58.61 -50.42
N GLN A 323 -126.57 -59.57 -50.06
CA GLN A 323 -126.74 -60.98 -50.39
C GLN A 323 -128.04 -61.55 -49.79
N ILE A 324 -128.33 -61.23 -48.52
CA ILE A 324 -129.57 -61.63 -47.84
C ILE A 324 -130.79 -60.97 -48.49
N LYS A 325 -130.71 -59.67 -48.84
CA LYS A 325 -131.76 -58.98 -49.61
C LYS A 325 -131.99 -59.62 -50.97
N TYR A 326 -130.92 -59.99 -51.68
CA TYR A 326 -130.99 -60.66 -52.97
C TYR A 326 -131.65 -62.04 -52.85
N GLN A 327 -131.27 -62.84 -51.85
CA GLN A 327 -131.89 -64.14 -51.55
C GLN A 327 -133.36 -64.01 -51.09
N THR A 328 -133.70 -62.94 -50.35
CA THR A 328 -135.07 -62.65 -49.93
C THR A 328 -135.93 -62.21 -51.11
N LEU A 329 -135.38 -61.40 -52.02
CA LEU A 329 -136.04 -60.99 -53.26
C LEU A 329 -136.31 -62.20 -54.17
N LEU A 330 -135.33 -63.09 -54.32
CA LEU A 330 -135.49 -64.37 -55.04
C LEU A 330 -136.60 -65.22 -54.43
N SER A 331 -136.66 -65.32 -53.09
CA SER A 331 -137.69 -66.07 -52.39
C SER A 331 -139.09 -65.45 -52.55
N GLN A 332 -139.20 -64.12 -52.53
CA GLN A 332 -140.45 -63.39 -52.74
C GLN A 332 -140.96 -63.47 -54.19
N LEU A 333 -140.05 -63.48 -55.17
CA LEU A 333 -140.40 -63.66 -56.58
C LEU A 333 -140.89 -65.09 -56.85
N LYS A 334 -140.28 -66.09 -56.22
CA LYS A 334 -140.70 -67.51 -56.30
C LYS A 334 -142.08 -67.75 -55.66
N ALA A 335 -142.40 -67.06 -54.56
CA ALA A 335 -143.71 -67.13 -53.89
C ALA A 335 -144.85 -66.44 -54.67
N LYS A 336 -144.54 -65.56 -55.62
CA LYS A 336 -145.51 -64.86 -56.48
C LYS A 336 -145.77 -65.55 -57.82
N GLY A 337 -145.26 -66.77 -58.03
CA GLY A 337 -145.55 -67.56 -59.23
C GLY A 337 -144.79 -67.12 -60.50
N ILE A 338 -143.66 -66.42 -60.33
CA ILE A 338 -142.75 -66.05 -61.43
C ILE A 338 -141.59 -67.06 -61.46
N ASP A 339 -141.54 -67.88 -62.50
CA ASP A 339 -140.39 -68.75 -62.81
C ASP A 339 -139.26 -67.91 -63.39
N ILE A 340 -138.09 -67.93 -62.74
CA ILE A 340 -136.92 -67.08 -63.08
C ILE A 340 -135.72 -67.94 -63.51
N THR A 341 -135.97 -69.12 -64.06
CA THR A 341 -134.95 -69.98 -64.70
C THR A 341 -134.35 -69.40 -66.00
N ALA A 342 -134.43 -68.09 -66.21
CA ALA A 342 -133.77 -67.38 -67.31
C ALA A 342 -133.31 -65.99 -66.87
N LEU A 343 -132.16 -65.92 -66.19
CA LEU A 343 -131.33 -64.73 -65.98
C LEU A 343 -130.00 -65.22 -65.36
N GLU A 344 -129.12 -65.76 -66.22
CA GLU A 344 -127.67 -65.67 -66.00
C GLU A 344 -127.18 -64.31 -66.45
#